data_AF-A0A1X1Q997-F1
#
_entry.id   AF-A0A1X1Q997-F1
#
_cell.length_a   1.000
_cell.length_b   1.000
_cell.length_c   1.000
_cell.angle_alpha   90.00
_cell.angle_beta   90.00
_cell.angle_gamma   90.00
#
_symmetry.space_group_name_H-M   'P 1'
#
loop_
_entity.id
_entity.type
_entity.pdbx_description
1 polymer ?
#
loop_
_entity_poly.entity_id
_entity_poly.type
_entity_poly.pdbx_seq_one_letter_code
_entity_poly.pdbx_strand_id
1 'polypeptide(L)' 'MFGIGVPELIIILIIGLIVFGPGKLPEVGRTLGKTIREFRKVSNGIMDDEPTPKATKETKTVDSEQNK' A
#
# COMPACT_ATOMS: atom_id res chain seq x y z
N MET A 1 -21.50 26.76 3.37
CA MET A 1 -20.55 27.54 4.19
C MET A 1 -19.41 26.68 4.74
N PHE A 2 -18.88 25.69 4.00
CA PHE A 2 -17.59 25.06 4.30
C PHE A 2 -17.19 24.20 3.08
N GLY A 3 -16.74 24.87 2.03
CA GLY A 3 -16.17 24.20 0.87
C GLY A 3 -14.67 24.10 1.09
N ILE A 4 -14.21 23.08 1.81
CA ILE A 4 -12.79 22.72 1.78
C ILE A 4 -12.55 22.22 0.36
N GLY A 5 -12.07 23.12 -0.48
CA GLY A 5 -11.74 22.81 -1.84
C GLY A 5 -10.46 21.99 -1.90
N VAL A 6 -10.20 21.47 -3.09
CA VAL A 6 -8.90 20.90 -3.45
C VAL A 6 -7.74 21.88 -3.12
N PRO A 7 -7.86 23.21 -3.34
CA PRO A 7 -6.79 24.15 -3.01
C PRO A 7 -6.42 24.19 -1.51
N GLU A 8 -7.41 24.24 -0.61
CA GLU A 8 -7.19 24.26 0.84
C GLU A 8 -6.54 22.95 1.32
N LEU A 9 -6.96 21.81 0.77
CA LEU A 9 -6.36 20.52 1.07
C LEU A 9 -4.88 20.48 0.64
N ILE A 10 -4.54 21.04 -0.53
CA ILE A 10 -3.15 21.14 -1.00
C ILE A 10 -2.30 21.97 -0.04
N ILE A 11 -2.79 23.10 0.48
CA ILE A 11 -2.07 23.91 1.48
C ILE A 11 -1.77 23.09 2.73
N ILE A 12 -2.77 22.35 3.25
CA ILE A 12 -2.59 21.50 4.44
C ILE A 12 -1.59 20.40 4.15
N LEU A 13 -1.66 19.80 2.94
CA LEU A 13 -0.72 18.78 2.50
C LEU A 13 0.71 19.33 2.48
N ILE A 14 0.95 20.51 1.92
CA ILE A 14 2.29 21.12 1.87
C ILE A 14 2.84 21.34 3.28
N ILE A 15 2.04 21.87 4.21
CA ILE A 15 2.47 22.05 5.61
C ILE A 15 2.80 20.71 6.24
N GLY A 16 1.93 19.71 6.07
CA GLY A 16 2.18 18.35 6.55
C GLY A 16 3.43 17.72 5.93
N LEU A 17 3.70 18.01 4.66
CA LEU A 17 4.89 17.55 3.95
C LEU A 17 6.17 18.22 4.42
N ILE A 18 6.13 19.45 4.91
CA ILE A 18 7.30 20.09 5.51
C ILE A 18 7.60 19.46 6.87
N VAL A 19 6.58 19.16 7.67
CA VAL A 19 6.73 18.53 9.00
C VAL A 19 7.16 17.07 8.90
N PHE A 20 6.47 16.28 8.05
CA PHE A 20 6.69 14.85 7.94
C PHE A 20 7.65 14.46 6.80
N GLY A 21 7.81 15.29 5.77
CA GLY A 21 8.61 15.00 4.58
C GLY A 21 7.83 14.28 3.47
N PRO A 22 8.06 14.61 2.17
CA PRO A 22 7.39 13.97 1.03
C PRO A 22 7.73 12.49 0.85
N GLY A 23 8.83 12.01 1.43
CA GLY A 23 9.17 10.58 1.43
C GLY A 23 8.35 9.75 2.43
N LYS A 24 7.85 10.36 3.52
CA LYS A 24 7.19 9.62 4.60
C LYS A 24 5.74 9.26 4.29
N LEU A 25 4.99 10.12 3.61
CA LEU A 25 3.63 9.78 3.17
C LEU A 25 3.56 8.51 2.29
N PRO A 26 4.37 8.34 1.22
CA PRO A 26 4.34 7.13 0.42
C PRO A 26 4.91 5.92 1.15
N GLU A 27 5.87 6.10 2.06
CA GLU A 27 6.41 5.03 2.91
C GLU A 27 5.32 4.46 3.84
N VAL A 28 4.62 5.34 4.56
CA VAL A 28 3.48 4.98 5.43
C VAL A 28 2.34 4.36 4.61
N GLY A 29 1.99 4.95 3.46
CA GLY A 29 0.96 4.42 2.57
C GLY A 29 1.28 3.03 2.03
N ARG A 30 2.55 2.72 1.73
CA ARG A 30 2.99 1.38 1.31
C ARG A 30 2.84 0.36 2.44
N THR A 31 3.23 0.72 3.65
CA THR A 31 3.12 -0.17 4.83
C THR A 31 1.65 -0.42 5.16
N LEU A 32 0.85 0.64 5.31
CA LEU A 32 -0.59 0.54 5.52
C LEU A 32 -1.28 -0.23 4.40
N GLY A 33 -0.90 0.02 3.14
CA GLY A 33 -1.49 -0.66 1.98
C GLY A 33 -1.23 -2.17 1.98
N LYS A 34 -0.05 -2.62 2.41
CA LYS A 34 0.23 -4.05 2.61
C LYS A 34 -0.66 -4.64 3.70
N THR A 35 -0.75 -3.96 4.84
CA THR A 35 -1.63 -4.36 5.94
C THR A 35 -3.08 -4.44 5.50
N ILE A 36 -3.65 -3.38 4.90
CA ILE A 36 -5.03 -3.37 4.39
C ILE A 36 -5.25 -4.49 3.36
N ARG A 37 -4.27 -4.79 2.50
CA ARG A 37 -4.38 -5.85 1.50
C ARG A 37 -4.43 -7.24 2.15
N GLU A 38 -3.63 -7.48 3.17
CA GLU A 38 -3.65 -8.72 3.95
C GLU A 38 -4.94 -8.84 4.76
N PHE A 39 -5.38 -7.76 5.43
CA PHE A 39 -6.67 -7.71 6.10
C PHE A 39 -7.83 -8.03 5.16
N ARG A 40 -7.83 -7.48 3.94
CA ARG A 40 -8.84 -7.82 2.91
C ARG A 40 -8.77 -9.29 2.48
N LYS A 41 -7.58 -9.86 2.29
CA LYS A 41 -7.43 -11.28 1.94
C LYS A 41 -8.00 -12.19 3.03
N VAL A 42 -7.69 -11.90 4.29
CA VAL A 42 -8.19 -12.66 5.45
C VAL A 42 -9.69 -12.47 5.59
N SER A 43 -10.19 -11.24 5.51
CA SER A 43 -11.62 -10.96 5.58
C SER A 43 -12.41 -11.69 4.49
N ASN A 44 -11.91 -11.68 3.25
CA ASN A 44 -12.58 -12.37 2.14
C ASN A 44 -12.51 -13.90 2.28
N GLY A 45 -11.39 -14.45 2.78
CA GLY A 45 -11.24 -15.89 3.03
C GLY A 45 -12.01 -16.41 4.24
N ILE A 46 -12.48 -15.54 5.14
CA ILE A 46 -13.43 -15.90 6.21
C ILE A 46 -14.87 -15.85 5.70
N MET A 47 -15.14 -15.05 4.66
CA MET A 47 -16.47 -14.92 4.05
C MET A 47 -16.77 -16.01 3.02
N ASP A 48 -15.74 -16.56 2.38
CA ASP A 48 -15.85 -17.65 1.40
C ASP A 48 -15.12 -18.91 1.91
N ASP A 49 -15.88 -19.96 2.21
CA ASP A 49 -15.42 -21.28 2.68
C ASP A 49 -14.77 -22.12 1.54
N GLU A 50 -13.95 -21.50 0.67
CA GLU A 50 -13.27 -22.16 -0.47
C GLU A 50 -11.86 -21.58 -0.74
N PRO A 51 -10.86 -22.43 -1.09
CA PRO A 51 -9.47 -22.03 -1.21
C PRO A 51 -9.24 -21.24 -2.50
N THR A 52 -8.99 -19.93 -2.40
CA THR A 52 -8.50 -19.14 -3.54
C THR A 52 -6.99 -18.87 -3.45
N PRO A 53 -6.15 -19.67 -4.14
CA PRO A 53 -4.72 -19.40 -4.23
C PRO A 53 -4.45 -18.33 -5.29
N LYS A 54 -4.43 -17.03 -4.96
CA LYS A 54 -3.90 -16.01 -5.89
C LYS A 54 -3.12 -14.86 -5.25
N ALA A 55 -1.97 -14.62 -5.89
CA ALA A 55 -1.11 -13.43 -5.86
C ALA A 55 -0.01 -13.37 -4.78
N THR A 56 0.93 -14.30 -4.87
CA THR A 56 2.37 -13.99 -4.78
C THR A 56 2.80 -13.55 -6.18
N LYS A 57 2.98 -12.23 -6.39
CA LYS A 57 3.73 -11.75 -7.56
C LYS A 57 5.20 -11.90 -7.21
N GLU A 58 5.81 -12.86 -7.88
CA GLU A 58 7.24 -13.07 -8.02
C GLU A 58 7.94 -11.73 -8.24
N THR A 59 8.82 -11.36 -7.32
CA THR A 59 9.92 -10.42 -7.61
C THR A 59 11.11 -11.29 -7.93
N LYS A 60 11.54 -11.19 -9.19
CA LYS A 60 12.72 -11.82 -9.78
C LYS A 60 13.99 -11.51 -8.97
N THR A 61 14.51 -12.53 -8.29
CA THR A 61 15.91 -12.75 -7.88
C THR A 61 15.92 -14.24 -7.53
N VAL A 62 16.64 -15.13 -8.20
CA VAL A 62 18.10 -15.34 -8.08
C VAL A 62 18.53 -16.28 -9.22
N ASP A 63 19.61 -15.88 -9.88
CA ASP A 63 20.63 -16.65 -10.63
C ASP A 63 20.27 -18.01 -11.26
N SER A 64 20.23 -18.00 -12.60
CA SER A 64 20.63 -19.16 -13.40
C SER A 64 22.16 -19.22 -13.45
N GLU A 65 22.78 -19.67 -12.37
CA GLU A 65 24.19 -20.04 -12.33
C GLU A 65 24.37 -21.32 -11.51
N GLN A 66 24.27 -22.47 -12.19
CA GLN A 66 24.68 -23.84 -11.81
C GLN A 66 23.77 -24.79 -12.61
N ASN A 67 24.19 -25.89 -13.23
CA ASN A 67 25.47 -26.57 -13.33
C ASN A 67 25.21 -27.78 -14.26
N LYS A 68 26.17 -28.02 -15.18
CA LYS A 68 26.49 -29.28 -15.87
C LYS A 68 25.62 -29.77 -17.03
#